data_AF-A0A5J4N3L9-F1
#
_entry.id   AF-A0A5J4N3L9-F1
#
_cell.length_a   1.000
_cell.length_b   1.000
_cell.length_c   1.000
_cell.angle_alpha   90.00
_cell.angle_beta   90.00
_cell.angle_gamma   90.00
#
_symmetry.space_group_name_H-M   'P 1'
#
loop_
_entity.id
_entity.type
_entity.pdbx_description
1 polymer ?
#
loop_
_entity_poly.entity_id
_entity_poly.type
_entity_poly.pdbx_seq_one_letter_code
_entity_poly.pdbx_strand_id
1 'polypeptide(L)'
;MSRHNEIVSQFNTVVLGDLEAMWTIDCETNRPKWAVEKSSLNLVMMILIKVSDISNESRPLHVAGPWINRLLTEFFHQSDYEKLAGLPVAPFMDREKVTKSASQCGFIRFVILPLFEALSKLFPPLKVSFFH
;
A
#
# COMPACT_ATOMS: atom_id res chain seq x y z
N MET A 1 3.20 6.34 -5.86
CA MET A 1 4.05 5.95 -4.71
C MET A 1 4.65 7.12 -3.92
N SER A 2 5.02 8.25 -4.53
CA SER A 2 5.75 9.36 -3.87
C SER A 2 5.18 9.84 -2.51
N ARG A 3 3.85 9.93 -2.37
CA ARG A 3 3.18 10.36 -1.12
C ARG A 3 2.75 9.22 -0.20
N HIS A 4 3.28 8.00 -0.39
CA HIS A 4 2.85 6.83 0.38
C HIS A 4 3.01 7.05 1.90
N ASN A 5 4.21 7.40 2.35
CA ASN A 5 4.50 7.58 3.77
C ASN A 5 3.74 8.78 4.37
N GLU A 6 3.60 9.86 3.60
CA GLU A 6 2.83 11.04 4.02
C GLU A 6 1.37 10.68 4.30
N ILE A 7 0.72 9.98 3.38
CA ILE A 7 -0.70 9.58 3.52
C ILE A 7 -0.88 8.61 4.69
N VAL A 8 0.01 7.62 4.82
CA VAL A 8 -0.02 6.67 5.95
C VAL A 8 0.18 7.39 7.28
N SER A 9 1.10 8.35 7.34
CA SER A 9 1.34 9.17 8.55
C SER A 9 0.12 10.02 8.92
N GLN A 10 -0.50 10.68 7.93
CA GLN A 10 -1.73 11.46 8.14
C GLN A 10 -2.88 10.58 8.62
N PHE A 11 -3.06 9.40 8.01
CA PHE A 11 -4.07 8.43 8.44
C PHE A 11 -3.84 7.97 9.89
N ASN A 12 -2.60 7.60 10.23
CA ASN A 12 -2.24 7.21 11.59
C ASN A 12 -2.51 8.32 12.61
N THR A 13 -2.25 9.58 12.23
CA THR A 13 -2.41 10.72 13.14
C THR A 13 -3.88 11.11 13.30
N VAL A 14 -4.60 11.27 12.19
CA VAL A 14 -5.95 11.85 12.17
C VAL A 14 -7.02 10.81 12.48
N VAL A 15 -6.90 9.61 11.93
CA VAL A 15 -7.93 8.57 12.06
C VAL A 15 -7.58 7.63 13.21
N LEU A 16 -6.33 7.17 13.30
CA LEU A 16 -5.94 6.22 14.35
C LEU A 16 -5.48 6.88 15.66
N GLY A 17 -5.28 8.21 15.67
CA GLY A 17 -4.86 8.94 16.86
C GLY A 17 -5.89 8.91 17.99
N ASP A 18 -7.18 8.84 17.64
CA ASP A 18 -8.29 8.61 18.56
C ASP A 18 -9.31 7.68 17.90
N LEU A 19 -8.96 6.40 17.87
CA LEU A 19 -9.75 5.37 17.19
C LEU A 19 -11.14 5.18 17.85
N GLU A 20 -11.25 5.33 19.16
CA GLU A 20 -12.52 5.23 19.88
C GLU A 20 -13.46 6.36 19.47
N ALA A 21 -12.96 7.61 19.42
CA ALA A 21 -13.76 8.74 18.92
C ALA A 21 -14.19 8.54 17.46
N MET A 22 -13.33 7.99 16.60
CA MET A 22 -13.67 7.72 15.20
C MET A 22 -14.84 6.75 15.02
N TRP A 23 -15.03 5.82 15.95
CA TRP A 23 -16.12 4.85 15.93
C TRP A 23 -17.40 5.30 16.66
N THR A 24 -17.36 6.45 17.34
CA THR A 24 -18.60 7.03 17.89
C THR A 24 -19.62 7.27 16.78
N ILE A 25 -20.88 6.95 17.07
CA ILE A 25 -21.98 7.08 16.12
C ILE A 25 -22.50 8.51 16.14
N ASP A 26 -22.46 9.14 14.99
CA ASP A 26 -23.08 10.44 14.74
C ASP A 26 -24.61 10.31 14.84
N CYS A 27 -25.24 11.18 15.64
CA CYS A 27 -26.66 11.07 15.97
C CYS A 27 -27.58 11.45 14.80
N GLU A 28 -27.12 12.27 13.86
CA GLU A 28 -27.92 12.72 12.71
C GLU A 28 -27.90 11.69 11.58
N THR A 29 -26.74 11.09 11.31
CA THR A 29 -26.55 10.20 10.16
C THR A 29 -26.53 8.72 10.52
N ASN A 30 -26.48 8.38 11.81
CA ASN A 30 -26.34 7.00 12.31
C ASN A 30 -25.13 6.26 11.71
N ARG A 31 -24.04 6.98 11.47
CA ARG A 31 -22.77 6.47 10.91
C ARG A 31 -21.60 6.78 11.84
N PRO A 32 -20.51 6.00 11.79
CA PRO A 32 -19.33 6.32 12.58
C PRO A 32 -18.71 7.65 12.13
N LYS A 33 -18.17 8.40 13.09
CA LYS A 33 -17.59 9.73 12.88
C LYS A 33 -16.57 9.77 11.74
N TRP A 34 -15.71 8.75 11.59
CA TRP A 34 -14.73 8.67 10.48
C TRP A 34 -15.39 8.70 9.09
N ALA A 35 -16.63 8.23 8.96
CA ALA A 35 -17.38 8.16 7.71
C ALA A 35 -18.20 9.43 7.42
N VAL A 36 -18.37 10.30 8.43
CA VAL A 36 -19.13 11.54 8.34
C VAL A 36 -18.19 12.73 8.13
N GLU A 37 -17.09 12.78 8.88
CA GLU A 37 -16.10 13.85 8.77
C GLU A 37 -15.31 13.73 7.47
N LYS A 38 -15.41 14.77 6.63
CA LYS A 38 -14.79 14.79 5.29
C LYS A 38 -13.29 14.52 5.31
N SER A 39 -12.57 15.05 6.29
CA SER A 39 -11.11 14.85 6.43
C SER A 39 -10.78 13.37 6.67
N SER A 40 -11.44 12.76 7.66
CA SER A 40 -11.26 11.36 8.03
C SER A 40 -11.69 10.43 6.90
N LEU A 41 -12.86 10.68 6.30
CA LEU A 41 -13.37 9.92 5.16
C LEU A 41 -12.38 9.95 3.98
N ASN A 42 -11.85 11.11 3.63
CA ASN A 42 -10.88 11.23 2.54
C ASN A 42 -9.60 10.43 2.82
N LEU A 43 -9.08 10.45 4.05
CA LEU A 43 -7.90 9.67 4.43
C LEU A 43 -8.18 8.17 4.36
N VAL A 44 -9.32 7.70 4.89
CA VAL A 44 -9.74 6.30 4.80
C VAL A 44 -9.85 5.85 3.34
N MET A 45 -10.50 6.65 2.50
CA MET A 45 -10.65 6.35 1.07
C MET A 45 -9.29 6.31 0.35
N MET A 46 -8.37 7.23 0.66
CA MET A 46 -7.02 7.19 0.11
C MET A 46 -6.28 5.91 0.51
N ILE A 47 -6.38 5.47 1.76
CA ILE A 47 -5.78 4.20 2.20
C ILE A 47 -6.40 3.01 1.46
N LEU A 48 -7.73 2.96 1.34
CA LEU A 48 -8.43 1.87 0.62
C LEU A 48 -8.03 1.79 -0.85
N ILE A 49 -7.92 2.94 -1.54
CA ILE A 49 -7.46 2.99 -2.93
C ILE A 49 -6.01 2.48 -3.03
N LYS A 50 -5.13 2.91 -2.13
CA LYS A 50 -3.72 2.47 -2.12
C LYS A 50 -3.59 0.98 -1.86
N VAL A 51 -4.36 0.44 -0.92
CA VAL A 51 -4.43 -0.99 -0.65
C VAL A 51 -4.91 -1.75 -1.87
N SER A 52 -5.93 -1.24 -2.56
CA SER A 52 -6.46 -1.86 -3.78
C SER A 52 -5.43 -1.91 -4.90
N ASP A 53 -4.71 -0.81 -5.12
CA ASP A 53 -3.66 -0.66 -6.16
C ASP A 53 -2.53 -1.69 -6.01
N ILE A 54 -2.14 -2.02 -4.78
CA ILE A 54 -1.06 -2.97 -4.48
C ILE A 54 -1.57 -4.35 -4.01
N SER A 55 -2.87 -4.61 -4.12
CA SER A 55 -3.50 -5.83 -3.59
C SER A 55 -3.08 -7.11 -4.29
N ASN A 56 -2.50 -7.04 -5.50
CA ASN A 56 -2.00 -8.21 -6.22
C ASN A 56 -0.98 -8.98 -5.38
N GLU A 57 -0.13 -8.27 -4.66
CA GLU A 57 0.96 -8.84 -3.86
C GLU A 57 0.49 -9.52 -2.56
N SER A 58 -0.76 -9.32 -2.17
CA SER A 58 -1.39 -10.04 -1.06
C SER A 58 -2.22 -11.24 -1.51
N ARG A 59 -2.25 -11.55 -2.81
CA ARG A 59 -2.92 -12.74 -3.35
C ARG A 59 -1.99 -13.95 -3.32
N PRO A 60 -2.52 -15.19 -3.39
CA PRO A 60 -1.71 -16.37 -3.57
C PRO A 60 -0.76 -16.25 -4.78
N LEU A 61 0.41 -16.90 -4.70
CA LEU A 61 1.48 -16.74 -5.69
C LEU A 61 1.06 -17.03 -7.14
N HIS A 62 0.11 -17.94 -7.36
CA HIS A 62 -0.40 -18.23 -8.70
C HIS A 62 -1.17 -17.04 -9.31
N VAL A 63 -1.72 -16.15 -8.49
CA VAL A 63 -2.38 -14.90 -8.90
C VAL A 63 -1.37 -13.75 -8.95
N ALA A 64 -0.53 -13.59 -7.92
CA ALA A 64 0.43 -12.49 -7.84
C ALA A 64 1.58 -12.63 -8.87
N GLY A 65 2.03 -13.87 -9.10
CA GLY A 65 3.21 -14.20 -9.92
C GLY A 65 3.24 -13.56 -11.31
N PRO A 66 2.15 -13.64 -12.10
CA PRO A 66 2.07 -12.97 -13.40
C PRO A 66 2.23 -11.44 -13.33
N TRP A 67 1.68 -10.79 -12.30
CA TRP A 67 1.80 -9.34 -12.11
C TRP A 67 3.23 -8.94 -11.76
N ILE A 68 3.87 -9.70 -10.86
CA ILE A 68 5.27 -9.47 -10.50
C ILE A 68 6.18 -9.60 -11.72
N ASN A 69 5.93 -10.62 -12.56
CA ASN A 69 6.72 -10.81 -13.78
C ASN A 69 6.55 -9.62 -14.73
N ARG A 70 5.32 -9.16 -14.96
CA ARG A 70 5.05 -7.99 -15.83
C ARG A 70 5.73 -6.73 -15.31
N LEU A 71 5.63 -6.46 -14.01
CA LEU A 71 6.24 -5.30 -13.37
C LEU A 71 7.76 -5.31 -13.49
N LEU A 72 8.42 -6.44 -13.18
CA LEU A 72 9.87 -6.56 -13.31
C LEU A 72 10.32 -6.46 -14.77
N THR A 73 9.59 -7.05 -15.71
CA THR A 73 9.88 -6.89 -17.14
C THR A 73 9.83 -5.42 -17.56
N GLU A 74 8.82 -4.68 -17.12
CA GLU A 74 8.70 -3.24 -17.41
C GLU A 74 9.88 -2.44 -16.83
N PHE A 75 10.22 -2.67 -15.56
CA PHE A 75 11.37 -2.04 -14.91
C PHE A 75 12.68 -2.33 -15.63
N PHE A 76 12.90 -3.59 -16.00
CA PHE A 76 14.13 -4.00 -16.68
C PHE A 76 14.24 -3.35 -18.06
N HIS A 77 13.16 -3.33 -18.84
CA HIS A 77 13.14 -2.64 -20.13
C HIS A 77 13.41 -1.15 -19.99
N GLN A 78 12.77 -0.48 -19.02
CA GLN A 78 13.05 0.94 -18.76
C GLN A 78 14.52 1.16 -18.43
N SER A 79 15.10 0.35 -17.54
CA SER A 79 16.51 0.46 -17.16
C SER A 79 17.46 0.24 -18.35
N ASP A 80 17.13 -0.69 -19.25
CA ASP A 80 17.95 -0.98 -20.43
C ASP A 80 17.94 0.24 -21.38
N TYR A 81 16.78 0.86 -21.59
CA TYR A 81 16.68 2.10 -22.38
C TYR A 81 17.40 3.28 -21.72
N GLU A 82 17.30 3.44 -20.40
CA GLU A 82 18.04 4.46 -19.65
C GLU A 82 19.56 4.27 -19.80
N LYS A 83 20.08 3.04 -19.69
CA LYS A 83 21.51 2.72 -19.93
C LYS A 83 21.94 3.11 -21.35
N LEU A 84 21.16 2.74 -22.36
CA LEU A 84 21.46 3.06 -23.77
C LEU A 84 21.46 4.56 -24.04
N ALA A 85 20.58 5.31 -23.36
CA ALA A 85 20.49 6.76 -23.46
C ALA A 85 21.52 7.51 -22.59
N GLY A 86 22.36 6.81 -21.82
CA GLY A 86 23.30 7.43 -20.88
C GLY A 86 22.63 8.10 -19.68
N LEU A 87 21.41 7.70 -19.34
CA LEU A 87 20.63 8.25 -18.22
C LEU A 87 20.91 7.48 -16.90
N PRO A 88 20.71 8.12 -15.74
CA PRO A 88 20.78 7.44 -14.45
C PRO A 88 19.70 6.36 -14.34
N VAL A 89 20.10 5.18 -13.85
CA VAL A 89 19.21 4.03 -13.64
C VAL A 89 18.92 3.85 -12.16
N ALA A 90 17.65 3.63 -11.83
CA ALA A 90 17.26 3.29 -10.46
C ALA A 90 17.74 1.87 -10.09
N PRO A 91 18.40 1.66 -8.94
CA PRO A 91 18.96 0.35 -8.59
C PRO A 91 17.96 -0.81 -8.56
N PHE A 92 16.69 -0.52 -8.21
CA PHE A 92 15.62 -1.51 -8.15
C PHE A 92 15.06 -1.90 -9.54
N MET A 93 15.50 -1.25 -10.60
CA MET A 93 15.13 -1.56 -11.98
C MET A 93 16.24 -2.33 -12.72
N ASP A 94 17.43 -2.50 -12.14
CA ASP A 94 18.56 -3.13 -12.82
C ASP A 94 18.53 -4.66 -12.65
N ARG A 95 18.32 -5.39 -13.76
CA ARG A 95 18.23 -6.86 -13.76
C ARG A 95 19.50 -7.55 -13.26
N GLU A 96 20.65 -6.87 -13.29
CA GLU A 96 21.92 -7.40 -12.77
C GLU A 96 22.01 -7.29 -11.24
N LYS A 97 21.19 -6.43 -10.62
CA LYS A 97 21.25 -6.10 -9.19
C LYS A 97 20.03 -6.58 -8.41
N VAL A 98 18.96 -6.98 -9.10
CA VAL A 98 17.66 -7.29 -8.49
C VAL A 98 17.27 -8.73 -8.74
N THR A 99 16.95 -9.45 -7.66
CA THR A 99 16.24 -10.73 -7.74
C THR A 99 14.75 -10.52 -7.46
N LYS A 100 13.90 -11.33 -8.12
CA LYS A 100 12.45 -11.31 -7.89
C LYS A 100 12.12 -11.48 -6.40
N SER A 101 12.77 -12.41 -5.71
CA SER A 101 12.53 -12.68 -4.30
C SER A 101 12.92 -11.49 -3.42
N ALA A 102 14.10 -10.90 -3.60
CA ALA A 102 14.54 -9.79 -2.77
C ALA A 102 13.65 -8.54 -2.96
N SER A 103 13.28 -8.24 -4.21
CA SER A 103 12.37 -7.15 -4.54
C SER A 103 11.01 -7.31 -3.83
N GLN A 104 10.44 -8.52 -3.91
CA GLN A 104 9.14 -8.83 -3.29
C GLN A 104 9.18 -8.82 -1.77
N CYS A 105 10.19 -9.44 -1.15
CA CYS A 105 10.37 -9.39 0.30
C CYS A 105 10.51 -7.94 0.80
N GLY A 106 11.28 -7.11 0.08
CA GLY A 106 11.42 -5.69 0.41
C GLY A 106 10.10 -4.93 0.29
N PHE A 107 9.38 -5.10 -0.82
CA PHE A 107 8.13 -4.41 -1.07
C PHE A 107 7.04 -4.79 -0.06
N ILE A 108 6.89 -6.09 0.24
CA ILE A 108 5.96 -6.58 1.26
C ILE A 108 6.31 -5.98 2.62
N ARG A 109 7.58 -6.07 3.02
CA ARG A 109 8.05 -5.65 4.34
C ARG A 109 7.89 -4.15 4.58
N PHE A 110 8.26 -3.33 3.60
CA PHE A 110 8.40 -1.89 3.80
C PHE A 110 7.23 -1.06 3.28
N VAL A 111 6.38 -1.60 2.42
CA VAL A 111 5.26 -0.86 1.81
C VAL A 111 3.92 -1.49 2.15
N ILE A 112 3.77 -2.80 1.95
CA ILE A 112 2.48 -3.48 2.12
C ILE A 112 2.15 -3.64 3.60
N LEU A 113 3.03 -4.27 4.38
CA LEU A 113 2.75 -4.56 5.79
C LEU A 113 2.37 -3.30 6.59
N PRO A 114 3.12 -2.19 6.54
CA PRO A 114 2.74 -0.98 7.30
C PRO A 114 1.37 -0.41 6.89
N LEU A 115 1.04 -0.47 5.60
CA LEU A 115 -0.23 0.03 5.07
C LEU A 115 -1.41 -0.83 5.54
N PHE A 116 -1.28 -2.15 5.43
CA PHE A 116 -2.32 -3.09 5.83
C PHE A 116 -2.48 -3.16 7.35
N GLU A 117 -1.39 -3.10 8.12
CA GLU A 117 -1.44 -3.00 9.58
C GLU A 117 -2.19 -1.75 10.03
N ALA A 118 -1.92 -0.59 9.42
CA ALA A 118 -2.65 0.64 9.71
C ALA A 118 -4.15 0.48 9.41
N LEU A 119 -4.50 -0.04 8.23
CA LEU A 119 -5.91 -0.26 7.86
C LEU A 119 -6.61 -1.26 8.80
N SER A 120 -5.92 -2.32 9.22
CA SER A 120 -6.47 -3.36 10.10
C SER A 120 -6.81 -2.86 11.51
N LYS A 121 -6.23 -1.73 11.94
CA LYS A 121 -6.62 -1.08 13.20
C LYS A 121 -8.00 -0.46 13.09
N LEU A 122 -8.32 0.16 11.95
CA LEU A 122 -9.65 0.69 11.70
C LEU A 122 -10.67 -0.41 11.42
N PHE A 123 -10.28 -1.45 10.67
CA PHE A 123 -11.14 -2.59 10.33
C PHE A 123 -10.58 -3.91 10.89
N PRO A 124 -10.86 -4.25 12.17
CA PRO A 124 -10.32 -5.45 12.83
C PRO A 124 -10.50 -6.78 12.08
N PRO A 125 -11.60 -7.03 11.33
CA PRO A 125 -11.74 -8.27 10.56
C PRO A 125 -10.61 -8.51 9.54
N LEU A 126 -9.91 -7.45 9.10
CA LEU A 126 -8.79 -7.57 8.17
C LEU A 126 -7.52 -8.17 8.82
N LYS A 127 -7.43 -8.27 10.15
CA LYS A 127 -6.26 -8.88 10.82
C LYS A 127 -6.09 -10.37 10.51
N VAL A 128 -7.17 -11.07 10.21
CA VAL A 128 -7.19 -12.53 10.04
C VAL A 128 -6.61 -12.96 8.67
N SER A 129 -6.56 -12.07 7.68
CA SER A 129 -6.26 -12.43 6.28
C SER A 129 -4.79 -12.30 5.84
N PHE A 130 -3.87 -11.80 6.66
CA PHE A 130 -2.50 -11.47 6.22
C PHE A 130 -1.37 -12.32 6.82
N PHE A 131 -1.67 -13.23 7.74
CA PHE A 131 -0.67 -14.04 8.46
C PHE A 131 -0.84 -15.56 8.28
N HIS A 132 -1.49 -16.02 7.22
CA HIS A 132 -1.57 -17.45 6.85
C HIS A 132 -0.93 -17.68 5.49
#